data_AF-A0A0G1M4P9-F1
#
_entry.id   AF-A0A0G1M4P9-F1
#
_cell.length_a   1.000
_cell.length_b   1.000
_cell.length_c   1.000
_cell.angle_alpha   90.00
_cell.angle_beta   90.00
_cell.angle_gamma   90.00
#
_symmetry.space_group_name_H-M   'P 1'
#
loop_
_entity.id
_entity.type
_entity.pdbx_description
1 polymer ?
#
loop_
_entity_poly.entity_id
_entity_poly.type
_entity_poly.pdbx_seq_one_letter_code
_entity_poly.pdbx_strand_id
1 'polypeptide(L)'
;MNKYKYSDLLLYKKKIKDLYCKLGLNFDESNRISKYFKYLGEIEKSRTLDKDKFRALIQKNKAKYYYSQFYVLEICKIIDALQNTKLDGNILKEKLTHLAKGTYLLSEENINNTQARDTTFELSLFSFFYARNLRVKLGSPNPDLQLLTDNFTYNIECKRPYSPKSLERHIRKALKQLRKTRNGGSISTMALSLEQVILGDDLILDSKDEQSALTFLNATLSQFAQDNLPMIRKICDYEPCLILYWLSCLTGFKTDFPMAHTTFFVGNVYNFDQNLSGRIYKDLQIMLPPKN
;
A
#
# COMPACT_ATOMS: atom_id res chain seq x y z
N MET A 1 10.64 -9.91 5.80
CA MET A 1 10.82 -8.86 4.76
C MET A 1 11.24 -9.53 3.46
N ASN A 2 10.99 -8.94 2.28
CA ASN A 2 11.36 -9.58 1.00
C ASN A 2 12.52 -8.85 0.31
N LYS A 3 13.59 -9.59 -0.03
CA LYS A 3 14.73 -9.11 -0.83
C LYS A 3 14.50 -9.45 -2.30
N TYR A 4 14.95 -8.57 -3.21
CA TYR A 4 14.76 -8.74 -4.66
C TYR A 4 16.02 -8.31 -5.41
N LYS A 5 16.26 -8.91 -6.58
CA LYS A 5 17.26 -8.42 -7.55
C LYS A 5 16.59 -7.45 -8.52
N TYR A 6 17.27 -6.34 -8.81
CA TYR A 6 16.73 -5.37 -9.78
C TYR A 6 16.57 -5.96 -11.17
N SER A 7 17.47 -6.86 -11.59
CA SER A 7 17.35 -7.63 -12.83
C SER A 7 16.00 -8.31 -12.97
N ASP A 8 15.54 -8.97 -11.90
CA ASP A 8 14.32 -9.77 -11.91
C ASP A 8 13.08 -8.86 -11.98
N LEU A 9 13.14 -7.74 -11.25
CA LEU A 9 12.09 -6.72 -11.32
C LEU A 9 12.00 -6.10 -12.71
N LEU A 10 13.11 -5.81 -13.38
CA LEU A 10 13.10 -5.20 -14.71
C LEU A 10 12.40 -6.07 -15.77
N LEU A 11 12.37 -7.40 -15.59
CA LEU A 11 11.62 -8.31 -16.46
C LEU A 11 10.11 -8.05 -16.43
N TYR A 12 9.58 -7.50 -15.34
CA TYR A 12 8.16 -7.14 -15.24
C TYR A 12 7.77 -6.01 -16.19
N LYS A 13 8.71 -5.20 -16.69
CA LYS A 13 8.39 -4.08 -17.58
C LYS A 13 7.62 -4.55 -18.82
N LYS A 14 8.01 -5.70 -19.40
CA LYS A 14 7.31 -6.28 -20.55
C LYS A 14 5.91 -6.74 -20.16
N LYS A 15 5.79 -7.49 -19.06
CA LYS A 15 4.53 -7.99 -18.50
C LYS A 15 3.52 -6.86 -18.24
N ILE A 16 3.98 -5.73 -17.69
CA ILE A 16 3.16 -4.54 -17.44
C ILE A 16 2.75 -3.89 -18.76
N LYS A 17 3.69 -3.69 -19.68
CA LYS A 17 3.40 -3.10 -21.00
C LYS A 17 2.34 -3.92 -21.74
N ASP A 18 2.47 -5.25 -21.76
CA ASP A 18 1.53 -6.15 -22.41
C ASP A 18 0.12 -6.05 -21.79
N LEU A 19 0.02 -5.93 -20.46
CA LEU A 19 -1.25 -5.72 -19.76
C LEU A 19 -1.90 -4.38 -20.15
N TYR A 20 -1.14 -3.29 -20.15
CA TYR A 20 -1.62 -1.97 -20.57
C TYR A 20 -2.11 -1.99 -22.01
N CYS A 21 -1.32 -2.57 -22.93
CA CYS A 21 -1.70 -2.70 -24.34
C CYS A 21 -2.98 -3.52 -24.52
N LYS A 22 -3.14 -4.64 -23.81
CA LYS A 22 -4.35 -5.48 -23.87
C LYS A 22 -5.63 -4.72 -23.49
N LEU A 23 -5.52 -3.69 -22.65
CA LEU A 23 -6.65 -2.85 -22.21
C LEU A 23 -6.82 -1.57 -23.04
N GLY A 24 -5.98 -1.39 -24.08
CA GLY A 24 -5.95 -0.18 -24.91
C GLY A 24 -5.41 1.04 -24.16
N LEU A 25 -4.47 0.83 -23.24
CA LEU A 25 -3.81 1.88 -22.46
C LEU A 25 -2.36 2.08 -22.92
N ASN A 26 -1.86 3.31 -22.83
CA ASN A 26 -0.49 3.63 -23.21
C ASN A 26 0.51 3.35 -22.07
N PHE A 27 1.69 2.87 -22.44
CA PHE A 27 2.82 2.64 -21.55
C PHE A 27 4.10 3.26 -22.14
N ASP A 28 4.09 4.59 -22.27
CA ASP A 28 5.19 5.41 -22.80
C ASP A 28 5.86 6.23 -21.67
N GLU A 29 6.63 7.26 -22.01
CA GLU A 29 7.32 8.11 -21.03
C GLU A 29 6.39 9.01 -20.21
N SER A 30 5.14 9.23 -20.64
CA SER A 30 4.14 9.96 -19.85
C SER A 30 3.58 9.11 -18.69
N ASN A 31 3.65 7.78 -18.81
CA ASN A 31 3.21 6.86 -17.78
C ASN A 31 4.19 6.86 -16.59
N ARG A 32 3.72 7.22 -15.40
CA ARG A 32 4.59 7.31 -14.21
C ARG A 32 5.30 6.00 -13.87
N ILE A 33 4.66 4.86 -14.13
CA ILE A 33 5.24 3.53 -13.86
C ILE A 33 6.43 3.29 -14.78
N SER A 34 6.31 3.64 -16.06
CA SER A 34 7.41 3.54 -17.03
C SER A 34 8.65 4.31 -16.57
N LYS A 35 8.46 5.48 -15.93
CA LYS A 35 9.54 6.28 -15.33
C LYS A 35 10.24 5.54 -14.19
N TYR A 36 9.50 4.89 -13.28
CA TYR A 36 10.12 4.10 -12.19
C TYR A 36 11.02 2.99 -12.74
N PHE A 37 10.55 2.27 -13.78
CA PHE A 37 11.34 1.23 -14.43
C PHE A 37 12.56 1.78 -15.19
N LYS A 38 12.48 2.98 -15.78
CA LYS A 38 13.62 3.66 -16.41
C LYS A 38 14.74 3.87 -15.39
N TYR A 39 14.40 4.40 -14.21
CA TYR A 39 15.39 4.71 -13.17
C TYR A 39 15.88 3.47 -12.42
N LEU A 40 15.04 2.44 -12.25
CA LEU A 40 15.53 1.15 -11.80
C LEU A 40 16.56 0.54 -12.77
N GLY A 41 16.38 0.77 -14.08
CA GLY A 41 17.37 0.39 -15.09
C GLY A 41 18.69 1.16 -14.98
N GLU A 42 18.65 2.45 -14.62
CA GLU A 42 19.85 3.24 -14.33
C GLU A 42 20.60 2.71 -13.08
N ILE A 43 19.84 2.34 -12.04
CA ILE A 43 20.37 1.70 -10.83
C ILE A 43 21.09 0.40 -11.20
N GLU A 44 20.45 -0.50 -11.95
CA GLU A 44 21.03 -1.80 -12.28
C GLU A 44 22.29 -1.66 -13.15
N LYS A 45 22.27 -0.76 -14.15
CA LYS A 45 23.45 -0.48 -14.99
C LYS A 45 24.61 0.08 -14.18
N SER A 46 24.37 0.99 -13.24
CA SER A 46 25.46 1.55 -12.43
C SER A 46 26.05 0.53 -11.47
N ARG A 47 25.21 -0.35 -10.88
CA ARG A 47 25.63 -1.44 -9.99
C ARG A 47 26.53 -2.45 -10.70
N THR A 48 26.33 -2.73 -11.98
CA THR A 48 27.16 -3.68 -12.75
C THR A 48 28.48 -3.09 -13.24
N LEU A 49 28.63 -1.76 -13.26
CA LEU A 49 29.84 -1.09 -13.73
C LEU A 49 30.88 -0.92 -12.62
N ASP A 50 30.49 -0.29 -11.50
CA ASP A 50 31.43 0.06 -10.42
C ASP A 50 30.68 0.51 -9.14
N LYS A 51 31.25 0.21 -7.96
CA LYS A 51 30.64 0.54 -6.66
C LYS A 51 30.60 2.05 -6.38
N ASP A 52 31.63 2.79 -6.79
CA ASP A 52 31.69 4.24 -6.55
C ASP A 52 30.76 4.98 -7.51
N LYS A 53 30.67 4.54 -8.76
CA LYS A 53 29.66 5.03 -9.72
C LYS A 53 28.24 4.80 -9.23
N PHE A 54 27.96 3.62 -8.65
CA PHE A 54 26.67 3.33 -8.05
C PHE A 54 26.35 4.27 -6.88
N ARG A 55 27.29 4.46 -5.95
CA ARG A 55 27.14 5.39 -4.81
C ARG A 55 26.91 6.83 -5.29
N ALA A 56 27.69 7.30 -6.25
CA ALA A 56 27.55 8.63 -6.83
C ALA A 56 26.19 8.82 -7.50
N LEU A 57 25.66 7.80 -8.20
CA LEU A 57 24.33 7.83 -8.79
C LEU A 57 23.25 8.03 -7.72
N ILE A 58 23.25 7.20 -6.68
CA ILE A 58 22.26 7.29 -5.60
C ILE A 58 22.37 8.64 -4.88
N GLN A 59 23.57 9.11 -4.57
CA GLN A 59 23.78 10.40 -3.89
C GLN A 59 23.31 11.59 -4.73
N LYS A 60 23.41 11.52 -6.07
CA LYS A 60 22.96 12.59 -6.96
C LYS A 60 21.47 12.90 -6.79
N ASN A 61 20.64 11.87 -6.56
CA ASN A 61 19.22 12.07 -6.28
C ASN A 61 18.64 10.88 -5.50
N LYS A 62 18.91 10.88 -4.19
CA LYS A 62 18.52 9.82 -3.26
C LYS A 62 17.02 9.52 -3.33
N ALA A 63 16.20 10.58 -3.27
CA ALA A 63 14.75 10.50 -3.35
C ALA A 63 14.32 9.78 -4.63
N LYS A 64 14.77 10.24 -5.80
CA LYS A 64 14.40 9.65 -7.11
C LYS A 64 14.65 8.13 -7.14
N TYR A 65 15.85 7.67 -6.78
CA TYR A 65 16.21 6.27 -6.97
C TYR A 65 15.53 5.32 -5.98
N TYR A 66 15.45 5.70 -4.70
CA TYR A 66 14.74 4.88 -3.72
C TYR A 66 13.23 4.89 -3.94
N TYR A 67 12.66 6.02 -4.35
CA TYR A 67 11.25 6.08 -4.69
C TYR A 67 10.92 5.15 -5.87
N SER A 68 11.78 5.13 -6.90
CA SER A 68 11.65 4.15 -7.99
C SER A 68 11.75 2.71 -7.51
N GLN A 69 12.70 2.40 -6.63
CA GLN A 69 12.82 1.05 -6.07
C GLN A 69 11.55 0.65 -5.30
N PHE A 70 11.02 1.54 -4.47
CA PHE A 70 9.80 1.31 -3.69
C PHE A 70 8.61 1.00 -4.60
N TYR A 71 8.30 1.90 -5.54
CA TYR A 71 7.13 1.73 -6.39
C TYR A 71 7.27 0.60 -7.40
N VAL A 72 8.46 0.29 -7.93
CA VAL A 72 8.59 -0.91 -8.78
C VAL A 72 8.23 -2.16 -7.98
N LEU A 73 8.67 -2.27 -6.73
CA LEU A 73 8.35 -3.41 -5.88
C LEU A 73 6.85 -3.53 -5.58
N GLU A 74 6.18 -2.42 -5.29
CA GLU A 74 4.71 -2.41 -5.14
C GLU A 74 3.99 -2.79 -6.43
N ILE A 75 4.37 -2.16 -7.55
CA ILE A 75 3.71 -2.37 -8.84
C ILE A 75 3.89 -3.81 -9.31
N CYS A 76 5.04 -4.44 -9.13
CA CYS A 76 5.22 -5.85 -9.49
C CYS A 76 4.21 -6.76 -8.76
N LYS A 77 4.05 -6.57 -7.44
CA LYS A 77 3.09 -7.33 -6.63
C LYS A 77 1.65 -7.07 -7.05
N ILE A 78 1.30 -5.81 -7.31
CA ILE A 78 -0.01 -5.41 -7.82
C ILE A 78 -0.30 -6.15 -9.13
N ILE A 79 0.62 -6.11 -10.08
CA ILE A 79 0.43 -6.67 -11.41
C ILE A 79 0.30 -8.19 -11.37
N ASP A 80 1.06 -8.87 -10.50
CA ASP A 80 0.88 -10.29 -10.24
C ASP A 80 -0.52 -10.61 -9.71
N ALA A 81 -1.00 -9.87 -8.72
CA ALA A 81 -2.33 -10.08 -8.15
C ALA A 81 -3.44 -9.83 -9.19
N LEU A 82 -3.32 -8.74 -9.97
CA LEU A 82 -4.32 -8.38 -10.98
C LEU A 82 -4.41 -9.39 -12.12
N GLN A 83 -3.28 -9.92 -12.59
CA GLN A 83 -3.29 -10.88 -13.71
C GLN A 83 -3.75 -12.28 -13.31
N ASN A 84 -3.53 -12.66 -12.05
CA ASN A 84 -3.92 -13.97 -11.54
C ASN A 84 -5.30 -13.96 -10.86
N THR A 85 -6.01 -12.83 -10.88
CA THR A 85 -7.39 -12.72 -10.39
C THR A 85 -8.34 -12.46 -11.56
N LYS A 86 -9.49 -13.13 -11.56
CA LYS A 86 -10.57 -12.81 -12.49
C LYS A 86 -11.24 -11.50 -12.05
N LEU A 87 -11.02 -10.43 -12.80
CA LEU A 87 -11.52 -9.10 -12.53
C LEU A 87 -12.46 -8.61 -13.64
N ASP A 88 -13.35 -7.68 -13.28
CA ASP A 88 -14.10 -6.91 -14.27
C ASP A 88 -13.15 -6.04 -15.09
N GLY A 89 -13.25 -6.12 -16.42
CA GLY A 89 -12.35 -5.43 -17.34
C GLY A 89 -12.44 -3.90 -17.28
N ASN A 90 -13.62 -3.35 -16.97
CA ASN A 90 -13.81 -1.91 -16.85
C ASN A 90 -13.19 -1.38 -15.55
N ILE A 91 -13.42 -2.08 -14.42
CA ILE A 91 -12.79 -1.74 -13.13
C ILE A 91 -11.27 -1.79 -13.27
N LEU A 92 -10.74 -2.86 -13.87
CA LEU A 92 -9.30 -3.01 -14.08
C LEU A 92 -8.72 -1.87 -14.94
N LYS A 93 -9.38 -1.55 -16.05
CA LYS A 93 -8.96 -0.48 -16.96
C LYS A 93 -8.97 0.89 -16.26
N GLU A 94 -10.01 1.18 -15.48
CA GLU A 94 -10.11 2.42 -14.70
C GLU A 94 -8.96 2.55 -13.70
N LYS A 95 -8.72 1.51 -12.88
CA LYS A 95 -7.65 1.53 -11.86
C LYS A 95 -6.27 1.66 -12.50
N LEU A 96 -5.97 0.95 -13.58
CA LEU A 96 -4.68 1.09 -14.29
C LEU A 96 -4.52 2.45 -14.98
N THR A 97 -5.62 3.06 -15.41
CA THR A 97 -5.61 4.43 -15.94
C THR A 97 -5.22 5.43 -14.86
N HIS A 98 -5.84 5.36 -13.67
CA HIS A 98 -5.48 6.22 -12.54
C HIS A 98 -4.04 5.97 -12.09
N LEU A 99 -3.62 4.71 -12.00
CA LEU A 99 -2.28 4.31 -11.60
C LEU A 99 -1.18 4.86 -12.54
N ALA A 100 -1.50 5.20 -13.78
CA ALA A 100 -0.53 5.75 -14.74
C ALA A 100 -0.35 7.28 -14.67
N LYS A 101 -1.35 8.02 -14.18
CA LYS A 101 -1.48 9.49 -14.35
C LYS A 101 -0.88 10.36 -13.23
N GLY A 102 -0.29 9.76 -12.20
CA GLY A 102 0.24 10.50 -11.04
C GLY A 102 1.58 11.20 -11.26
N THR A 103 1.95 12.05 -10.30
CA THR A 103 3.30 12.63 -10.22
C THR A 103 4.36 11.56 -9.96
N TYR A 104 5.61 11.89 -10.26
CA TYR A 104 6.72 10.97 -10.12
C TYR A 104 7.27 10.97 -8.69
N LEU A 105 7.48 12.15 -8.08
CA LEU A 105 7.90 12.27 -6.67
C LEU A 105 6.71 12.53 -5.75
N LEU A 106 6.83 12.14 -4.47
CA LEU A 106 5.80 12.47 -3.47
C LEU A 106 5.69 13.97 -3.25
N SER A 107 6.84 14.67 -3.23
CA SER A 107 6.93 16.11 -3.05
C SER A 107 6.28 16.93 -4.17
N GLU A 108 6.04 16.33 -5.34
CA GLU A 108 5.30 16.95 -6.45
C GLU A 108 3.78 16.82 -6.31
N GLU A 109 3.32 15.96 -5.40
CA GLU A 109 1.91 15.72 -5.18
C GLU A 109 1.24 16.90 -4.47
N ASN A 110 0.00 17.17 -4.87
CA ASN A 110 -0.89 18.12 -4.22
C ASN A 110 -2.31 17.55 -4.21
N ILE A 111 -3.23 18.29 -3.58
CA ILE A 111 -4.61 17.85 -3.38
C ILE A 111 -5.37 17.53 -4.69
N ASN A 112 -4.91 18.03 -5.83
CA ASN A 112 -5.59 17.85 -7.12
C ASN A 112 -5.06 16.64 -7.91
N ASN A 113 -4.00 15.98 -7.47
CA ASN A 113 -3.37 14.88 -8.22
C ASN A 113 -3.03 13.64 -7.36
N THR A 114 -3.70 13.46 -6.23
CA THR A 114 -3.51 12.31 -5.31
C THR A 114 -4.05 10.98 -5.84
N GLN A 115 -4.98 11.03 -6.80
CA GLN A 115 -5.78 9.88 -7.21
C GLN A 115 -4.94 8.65 -7.58
N ALA A 116 -3.79 8.86 -8.22
CA ALA A 116 -2.91 7.79 -8.64
C ALA A 116 -2.29 7.05 -7.44
N ARG A 117 -1.92 7.75 -6.36
CA ARG A 117 -1.40 7.12 -5.13
C ARG A 117 -2.50 6.56 -4.25
N ASP A 118 -3.66 7.19 -4.23
CA ASP A 118 -4.85 6.62 -3.57
C ASP A 118 -5.20 5.27 -4.21
N THR A 119 -5.16 5.21 -5.54
CA THR A 119 -5.31 3.95 -6.31
C THR A 119 -4.16 2.98 -6.06
N THR A 120 -2.91 3.45 -5.93
CA THR A 120 -1.80 2.56 -5.55
C THR A 120 -2.08 1.89 -4.21
N PHE A 121 -2.51 2.64 -3.20
CA PHE A 121 -2.76 2.08 -1.88
C PHE A 121 -3.85 1.00 -1.91
N GLU A 122 -4.97 1.28 -2.58
CA GLU A 122 -6.04 0.29 -2.77
C GLU A 122 -5.52 -0.99 -3.43
N LEU A 123 -4.76 -0.86 -4.53
CA LEU A 123 -4.22 -2.01 -5.25
C LEU A 123 -3.11 -2.73 -4.48
N SER A 124 -2.30 -2.01 -3.71
CA SER A 124 -1.29 -2.58 -2.81
C SER A 124 -1.97 -3.45 -1.74
N LEU A 125 -3.05 -2.94 -1.13
CA LEU A 125 -3.82 -3.71 -0.15
C LEU A 125 -4.51 -4.92 -0.78
N PHE A 126 -5.09 -4.77 -1.97
CA PHE A 126 -5.62 -5.90 -2.75
C PHE A 126 -4.54 -6.97 -2.98
N SER A 127 -3.36 -6.58 -3.47
CA SER A 127 -2.25 -7.49 -3.75
C SER A 127 -1.77 -8.21 -2.49
N PHE A 128 -1.83 -7.54 -1.35
CA PHE A 128 -1.42 -8.07 -0.06
C PHE A 128 -2.36 -9.16 0.45
N PHE A 129 -3.68 -8.98 0.30
CA PHE A 129 -4.66 -10.01 0.61
C PHE A 129 -4.58 -11.18 -0.38
N TYR A 130 -4.42 -10.88 -1.67
CA TYR A 130 -4.23 -11.89 -2.71
C TYR A 130 -3.02 -12.79 -2.42
N ALA A 131 -1.87 -12.21 -2.07
CA ALA A 131 -0.64 -12.95 -1.77
C ALA A 131 -0.76 -13.91 -0.55
N ARG A 132 -1.82 -13.77 0.25
CA ARG A 132 -2.16 -14.65 1.38
C ARG A 132 -3.26 -15.64 1.04
N ASN A 133 -3.57 -15.82 -0.24
CA ASN A 133 -4.66 -16.67 -0.73
C ASN A 133 -6.03 -16.29 -0.16
N LEU A 134 -6.21 -15.02 0.23
CA LEU A 134 -7.49 -14.54 0.73
C LEU A 134 -8.40 -14.15 -0.45
N ARG A 135 -9.71 -14.40 -0.28
CA ARG A 135 -10.71 -14.05 -1.30
C ARG A 135 -10.99 -12.55 -1.26
N VAL A 136 -10.28 -11.79 -2.09
CA VAL A 136 -10.43 -10.34 -2.20
C VAL A 136 -11.01 -9.95 -3.57
N LYS A 137 -11.87 -8.94 -3.59
CA LYS A 137 -12.43 -8.33 -4.80
C LYS A 137 -12.18 -6.82 -4.81
N LEU A 138 -11.88 -6.28 -5.99
CA LEU A 138 -11.93 -4.84 -6.23
C LEU A 138 -13.39 -4.40 -6.34
N GLY A 139 -13.74 -3.29 -5.70
CA GLY A 139 -15.04 -2.67 -5.84
C GLY A 139 -14.99 -1.39 -6.70
N SER A 140 -16.15 -1.05 -7.25
CA SER A 140 -16.42 0.25 -7.88
C SER A 140 -17.93 0.49 -7.86
N PRO A 141 -18.46 1.60 -7.30
CA PRO A 141 -17.73 2.72 -6.71
C PRO A 141 -17.42 2.59 -5.20
N ASN A 142 -18.16 1.78 -4.44
CA ASN A 142 -17.93 1.52 -3.01
C ASN A 142 -18.44 0.12 -2.64
N PRO A 143 -17.81 -0.63 -1.71
CA PRO A 143 -16.55 -0.28 -1.05
C PRO A 143 -15.36 -0.35 -2.03
N ASP A 144 -14.21 0.22 -1.66
CA ASP A 144 -12.99 0.12 -2.48
C ASP A 144 -12.55 -1.34 -2.64
N LEU A 145 -12.57 -2.12 -1.56
CA LEU A 145 -12.31 -3.57 -1.58
C LEU A 145 -13.38 -4.34 -0.79
N GLN A 146 -13.59 -5.59 -1.18
CA GLN A 146 -14.29 -6.57 -0.35
C GLN A 146 -13.38 -7.76 -0.08
N LEU A 147 -13.22 -8.10 1.20
CA LEU A 147 -12.51 -9.29 1.64
C LEU A 147 -13.52 -10.29 2.22
N LEU A 148 -13.46 -11.53 1.74
CA LEU A 148 -14.35 -12.60 2.15
C LEU A 148 -13.55 -13.67 2.90
N THR A 149 -13.99 -13.95 4.12
CA THR A 149 -13.55 -15.08 4.93
C THR A 149 -14.69 -16.07 5.04
N ASP A 150 -14.48 -17.17 5.76
CA ASP A 150 -15.56 -18.14 6.00
C ASP A 150 -16.61 -17.60 6.98
N ASN A 151 -16.22 -16.62 7.81
CA ASN A 151 -17.10 -16.07 8.85
C ASN A 151 -17.68 -14.71 8.51
N PHE A 152 -16.95 -13.88 7.75
CA PHE A 152 -17.28 -12.47 7.57
C PHE A 152 -17.03 -11.98 6.14
N THR A 153 -17.77 -10.94 5.77
CA THR A 153 -17.43 -10.07 4.64
C THR A 153 -16.96 -8.73 5.18
N TYR A 154 -15.73 -8.34 4.88
CA TYR A 154 -15.18 -7.04 5.25
C TYR A 154 -15.35 -6.08 4.07
N ASN A 155 -16.16 -5.04 4.25
CA ASN A 155 -16.27 -3.94 3.29
C ASN A 155 -15.22 -2.90 3.66
N ILE A 156 -14.24 -2.68 2.78
CA ILE A 156 -13.03 -1.90 3.09
C ILE A 156 -13.02 -0.61 2.28
N GLU A 157 -12.99 0.52 2.98
CA GLU A 157 -12.68 1.84 2.40
C GLU A 157 -11.21 2.18 2.62
N CYS A 158 -10.48 2.38 1.54
CA CYS A 158 -9.07 2.74 1.55
C CYS A 158 -8.93 4.27 1.58
N LYS A 159 -8.14 4.81 2.50
CA LYS A 159 -7.78 6.23 2.52
C LYS A 159 -6.29 6.40 2.78
N ARG A 160 -5.70 7.39 2.11
CA ARG A 160 -4.29 7.77 2.27
C ARG A 160 -4.23 9.23 2.68
N PRO A 161 -4.33 9.55 3.99
CA PRO A 161 -4.17 10.92 4.46
C PRO A 161 -2.80 11.46 4.06
N TYR A 162 -2.76 12.66 3.48
CA TYR A 162 -1.52 13.28 3.01
C TYR A 162 -0.73 13.98 4.13
N SER A 163 -1.38 14.22 5.27
CA SER A 163 -0.80 14.89 6.44
C SER A 163 -1.59 14.57 7.70
N PRO A 164 -1.01 14.75 8.90
CA PRO A 164 -1.74 14.60 10.16
C PRO A 164 -3.03 15.42 10.22
N LYS A 165 -2.99 16.66 9.70
CA LYS A 165 -4.16 17.57 9.66
C LYS A 165 -5.32 17.03 8.81
N SER A 166 -5.01 16.18 7.82
CA SER A 166 -6.01 15.61 6.92
C SER A 166 -6.61 14.30 7.41
N LEU A 167 -6.05 13.69 8.45
CA LEU A 167 -6.42 12.37 8.94
C LEU A 167 -7.90 12.28 9.31
N GLU A 168 -8.37 13.18 10.17
CA GLU A 168 -9.77 13.23 10.60
C GLU A 168 -10.74 13.35 9.41
N ARG A 169 -10.42 14.22 8.44
CA ARG A 169 -11.24 14.39 7.23
C ARG A 169 -11.37 13.09 6.44
N HIS A 170 -10.28 12.34 6.30
CA HIS A 170 -10.28 11.06 5.58
C HIS A 170 -11.04 9.98 6.33
N ILE A 171 -10.91 9.90 7.65
CA ILE A 171 -11.68 8.96 8.49
C ILE A 171 -13.18 9.24 8.37
N ARG A 172 -13.60 10.51 8.49
CA ARG A 172 -15.01 10.91 8.30
C ARG A 172 -15.54 10.54 6.92
N LYS A 173 -14.73 10.72 5.87
CA LYS A 173 -15.08 10.36 4.49
C LYS A 173 -15.28 8.84 4.35
N ALA A 174 -14.36 8.04 4.88
CA ALA A 174 -14.46 6.58 4.85
C ALA A 174 -15.71 6.08 5.59
N LEU A 175 -15.98 6.55 6.81
CA LEU A 175 -17.21 6.20 7.52
C LEU A 175 -18.47 6.55 6.73
N LYS A 176 -18.52 7.74 6.12
CA LYS A 176 -19.65 8.15 5.27
C LYS A 176 -19.86 7.20 4.08
N GLN A 177 -18.78 6.68 3.48
CA GLN A 177 -18.85 5.71 2.39
C GLN A 177 -19.29 4.32 2.89
N LEU A 178 -18.72 3.83 4.00
CA LEU A 178 -19.09 2.55 4.61
C LEU A 178 -20.55 2.48 5.05
N ARG A 179 -21.13 3.59 5.53
CA ARG A 179 -22.56 3.66 5.87
C ARG A 179 -23.47 3.33 4.69
N LYS A 180 -23.05 3.64 3.46
CA LYS A 180 -23.84 3.35 2.25
C LYS A 180 -23.78 1.88 1.83
N THR A 181 -22.75 1.16 2.26
CA THR A 181 -22.49 -0.23 1.86
C THR A 181 -22.77 -1.22 3.00
N ARG A 182 -23.20 -0.71 4.17
CA ARG A 182 -23.53 -1.52 5.33
C ARG A 182 -24.77 -2.38 5.04
N ASN A 183 -24.54 -3.67 4.85
CA ASN A 183 -25.58 -4.70 4.90
C ASN A 183 -25.44 -5.51 6.21
N GLY A 184 -26.52 -6.17 6.64
CA GLY A 184 -26.66 -6.75 7.99
C GLY A 184 -25.65 -7.84 8.41
N GLY A 185 -24.65 -8.14 7.60
CA GLY A 185 -23.60 -9.13 7.90
C GLY A 185 -22.18 -8.71 7.54
N SER A 186 -21.97 -7.50 7.00
CA SER A 186 -20.61 -7.02 6.67
C SER A 186 -19.94 -6.28 7.84
N ILE A 187 -18.63 -6.46 7.98
CA ILE A 187 -17.78 -5.68 8.87
C ILE A 187 -17.32 -4.42 8.14
N SER A 188 -17.83 -3.27 8.57
CA SER A 188 -17.37 -1.95 8.11
C SER A 188 -15.89 -1.76 8.48
N THR A 189 -15.04 -1.62 7.48
CA THR A 189 -13.59 -1.58 7.66
C THR A 189 -12.98 -0.37 6.98
N MET A 190 -12.15 0.38 7.70
CA MET A 190 -11.34 1.47 7.15
C MET A 190 -9.89 1.01 7.06
N ALA A 191 -9.27 1.13 5.90
CA ALA A 191 -7.83 0.96 5.75
C ALA A 191 -7.17 2.33 5.57
N LEU A 192 -6.19 2.64 6.41
CA LEU A 192 -5.49 3.92 6.43
C LEU A 192 -4.02 3.69 6.10
N SER A 193 -3.55 4.15 4.93
CA SER A 193 -2.11 4.24 4.68
C SER A 193 -1.52 5.45 5.39
N LEU A 194 -0.52 5.21 6.23
CA LEU A 194 0.08 6.20 7.12
C LEU A 194 1.51 6.56 6.74
N GLU A 195 2.03 6.02 5.63
CA GLU A 195 3.40 6.28 5.17
C GLU A 195 3.73 7.77 5.09
N GLN A 196 2.88 8.59 4.48
CA GLN A 196 3.11 10.03 4.39
C GLN A 196 2.86 10.77 5.71
N VAL A 197 1.99 10.25 6.57
CA VAL A 197 1.68 10.88 7.87
C VAL A 197 2.82 10.66 8.86
N ILE A 198 3.47 9.49 8.81
CA ILE A 198 4.47 9.06 9.78
C ILE A 198 5.89 9.29 9.26
N LEU A 199 6.15 8.96 8.00
CA LEU A 199 7.50 9.00 7.40
C LEU A 199 7.71 10.26 6.54
N GLY A 200 6.66 11.02 6.25
CA GLY A 200 6.73 12.20 5.39
C GLY A 200 7.08 11.82 3.95
N ASP A 201 8.03 12.54 3.36
CA ASP A 201 8.50 12.30 1.99
C ASP A 201 9.61 11.23 1.89
N ASP A 202 10.20 10.85 3.02
CA ASP A 202 11.22 9.81 3.08
C ASP A 202 10.56 8.44 3.33
N LEU A 203 10.27 7.71 2.25
CA LEU A 203 9.77 6.32 2.31
C LEU A 203 10.84 5.31 2.74
N ILE A 204 11.80 5.74 3.56
CA ILE A 204 13.02 5.02 3.92
C ILE A 204 13.13 4.92 5.44
N LEU A 205 13.21 3.68 5.92
CA LEU A 205 13.55 3.36 7.30
C LEU A 205 14.98 2.83 7.36
N ASP A 206 15.88 3.62 7.95
CA ASP A 206 17.24 3.16 8.24
C ASP A 206 17.23 2.36 9.56
N SER A 207 17.62 1.09 9.49
CA SER A 207 17.69 0.18 10.63
C SER A 207 19.05 -0.54 10.71
N LYS A 208 19.36 -1.13 11.86
CA LYS A 208 20.53 -1.99 12.02
C LYS A 208 20.29 -3.38 11.40
N ASP A 209 19.12 -3.94 11.65
CA ASP A 209 18.70 -5.28 11.24
C ASP A 209 17.16 -5.35 11.11
N GLU A 210 16.67 -6.48 10.59
CA GLU A 210 15.23 -6.73 10.36
C GLU A 210 14.44 -6.67 11.67
N GLN A 211 14.97 -7.26 12.75
CA GLN A 211 14.28 -7.27 14.04
C GLN A 211 14.09 -5.86 14.59
N SER A 212 15.12 -5.01 14.52
CA SER A 212 15.08 -3.62 14.93
C SER A 212 14.08 -2.81 14.09
N ALA A 213 14.00 -3.09 12.78
CA ALA A 213 13.06 -2.42 11.89
C ALA A 213 11.61 -2.79 12.25
N LEU A 214 11.34 -4.08 12.48
CA LEU A 214 10.01 -4.57 12.87
C LEU A 214 9.60 -4.01 14.24
N THR A 215 10.51 -4.00 15.22
CA THR A 215 10.25 -3.41 16.54
C THR A 215 9.91 -1.93 16.42
N PHE A 216 10.66 -1.17 15.61
CA PHE A 216 10.38 0.24 15.36
C PHE A 216 9.00 0.44 14.73
N LEU A 217 8.70 -0.25 13.62
CA LEU A 217 7.41 -0.13 12.91
C LEU A 217 6.23 -0.49 13.82
N ASN A 218 6.36 -1.53 14.65
CA ASN A 218 5.33 -1.93 15.59
C ASN A 218 5.11 -0.87 16.68
N ALA A 219 6.18 -0.35 17.28
CA ALA A 219 6.09 0.71 18.28
C ALA A 219 5.46 1.98 17.70
N THR A 220 5.90 2.39 16.50
CA THR A 220 5.39 3.58 15.81
C THR A 220 3.90 3.48 15.49
N LEU A 221 3.43 2.36 14.93
CA LEU A 221 2.00 2.19 14.66
C LEU A 221 1.17 2.09 15.93
N SER A 222 1.69 1.42 16.96
CA SER A 222 1.00 1.31 18.26
C SER A 222 0.85 2.68 18.91
N GLN A 223 1.91 3.49 18.93
CA GLN A 223 1.88 4.86 19.46
C GLN A 223 0.91 5.73 18.65
N PHE A 224 0.98 5.68 17.31
CA PHE A 224 0.06 6.43 16.45
C PHE A 224 -1.41 6.09 16.75
N ALA A 225 -1.72 4.80 16.89
CA ALA A 225 -3.07 4.36 17.20
C ALA A 225 -3.55 4.85 18.58
N GLN A 226 -2.67 4.86 19.59
CA GLN A 226 -2.97 5.37 20.93
C GLN A 226 -3.18 6.89 20.92
N ASP A 227 -2.29 7.65 20.30
CA ASP A 227 -2.35 9.12 20.24
C ASP A 227 -3.63 9.61 19.55
N ASN A 228 -4.08 8.88 18.52
CA ASN A 228 -5.26 9.23 17.74
C ASN A 228 -6.56 8.60 18.27
N LEU A 229 -6.49 7.78 19.33
CA LEU A 229 -7.64 7.09 19.90
C LEU A 229 -8.77 8.05 20.34
N PRO A 230 -8.50 9.19 21.01
CA PRO A 230 -9.57 10.11 21.40
C PRO A 230 -10.32 10.69 20.21
N MET A 231 -9.59 11.07 19.15
CA MET A 231 -10.18 11.58 17.91
C MET A 231 -11.00 10.50 17.21
N ILE A 232 -10.48 9.28 17.11
CA ILE A 232 -11.19 8.15 16.49
C ILE A 232 -12.49 7.83 17.24
N ARG A 233 -12.45 7.78 18.57
CA ARG A 233 -13.65 7.56 19.41
C ARG A 233 -14.68 8.65 19.17
N LYS A 234 -14.26 9.91 19.11
CA LYS A 234 -15.16 11.05 18.82
C LYS A 234 -15.79 10.96 17.42
N ILE A 235 -15.05 10.49 16.42
CA ILE A 235 -15.54 10.41 15.04
C ILE A 235 -16.43 9.19 14.81
N CYS A 236 -16.02 8.02 15.31
CA CYS A 236 -16.78 6.78 15.16
C CYS A 236 -18.00 6.75 16.08
N ASP A 237 -17.97 7.48 17.19
CA ASP A 237 -19.06 7.57 18.18
C ASP A 237 -19.49 6.16 18.63
N TYR A 238 -20.73 5.74 18.33
CA TYR A 238 -21.23 4.37 18.60
C TYR A 238 -21.15 3.43 17.40
N GLU A 239 -20.65 3.88 16.25
CA GLU A 239 -20.64 3.08 15.03
C GLU A 239 -19.55 2.00 15.08
N PRO A 240 -19.91 0.70 14.92
CA PRO A 240 -18.94 -0.38 14.87
C PRO A 240 -18.08 -0.28 13.61
N CYS A 241 -16.75 -0.27 13.79
CA CYS A 241 -15.82 -0.21 12.68
C CYS A 241 -14.47 -0.85 13.01
N LEU A 242 -13.92 -1.60 12.05
CA LEU A 242 -12.54 -2.08 12.08
C LEU A 242 -11.64 -1.05 11.42
N ILE A 243 -10.54 -0.66 12.04
CA ILE A 243 -9.52 0.20 11.42
C ILE A 243 -8.23 -0.60 11.23
N LEU A 244 -7.76 -0.66 9.99
CA LEU A 244 -6.46 -1.21 9.61
C LEU A 244 -5.50 -0.05 9.35
N TYR A 245 -4.48 0.08 10.18
CA TYR A 245 -3.38 1.02 9.96
C TYR A 245 -2.31 0.34 9.13
N TRP A 246 -1.92 0.96 8.02
CA TRP A 246 -0.99 0.42 7.06
C TRP A 246 0.24 1.32 6.93
N LEU A 247 1.42 0.70 6.97
CA LEU A 247 2.70 1.37 6.78
C LEU A 247 3.56 0.56 5.83
N SER A 248 3.96 1.16 4.71
CA SER A 248 4.86 0.55 3.73
C SER A 248 6.06 1.45 3.50
N CYS A 249 7.26 0.88 3.54
CA CYS A 249 8.50 1.62 3.30
C CYS A 249 9.62 0.71 2.77
N LEU A 250 10.69 1.32 2.27
CA LEU A 250 11.96 0.65 2.09
C LEU A 250 12.72 0.64 3.40
N THR A 251 13.23 -0.52 3.79
CA THR A 251 14.11 -0.66 4.95
C THR A 251 15.54 -0.87 4.48
N GLY A 252 16.41 0.07 4.85
CA GLY A 252 17.84 -0.01 4.64
C GLY A 252 18.51 -0.60 5.87
N PHE A 253 19.51 -1.45 5.66
CA PHE A 253 20.41 -1.89 6.72
C PHE A 253 21.75 -1.21 6.51
N LYS A 254 22.37 -0.72 7.60
CA LYS A 254 23.57 0.17 7.58
C LYS A 254 24.73 -0.26 6.65
N THR A 255 24.74 -1.49 6.15
CA THR A 255 25.80 -2.06 5.31
C THR A 255 25.36 -2.50 3.91
N ASP A 256 24.06 -2.62 3.61
CA ASP A 256 23.59 -3.38 2.44
C ASP A 256 22.68 -2.59 1.49
N PHE A 257 23.08 -2.57 0.21
CA PHE A 257 22.21 -2.33 -0.94
C PHE A 257 22.03 -3.68 -1.64
N PRO A 258 20.84 -4.30 -1.69
CA PRO A 258 19.54 -3.64 -1.83
C PRO A 258 18.72 -3.51 -0.53
N MET A 259 17.98 -2.39 -0.43
CA MET A 259 16.94 -2.20 0.59
C MET A 259 15.83 -3.24 0.44
N ALA A 260 15.28 -3.69 1.57
CA ALA A 260 14.14 -4.59 1.60
C ALA A 260 12.83 -3.80 1.60
N HIS A 261 11.80 -4.29 0.90
CA HIS A 261 10.48 -3.70 1.00
C HIS A 261 9.74 -4.28 2.21
N THR A 262 9.29 -3.40 3.09
CA THR A 262 8.59 -3.76 4.33
C THR A 262 7.20 -3.20 4.30
N THR A 263 6.22 -4.08 4.52
CA THR A 263 4.82 -3.72 4.69
C THR A 263 4.39 -4.23 6.04
N PHE A 264 3.85 -3.33 6.87
CA PHE A 264 3.45 -3.61 8.23
C PHE A 264 2.05 -3.03 8.45
N PHE A 265 1.19 -3.76 9.16
CA PHE A 265 -0.16 -3.29 9.46
C PHE A 265 -0.60 -3.74 10.85
N VAL A 266 -1.43 -2.92 11.49
CA VAL A 266 -2.05 -3.19 12.80
C VAL A 266 -3.55 -2.93 12.66
N GLY A 267 -4.37 -3.77 13.29
CA GLY A 267 -5.82 -3.64 13.27
C GLY A 267 -6.39 -3.33 14.66
N ASN A 268 -7.35 -2.41 14.73
CA ASN A 268 -8.12 -2.13 15.95
C ASN A 268 -9.62 -2.25 15.68
N VAL A 269 -10.32 -2.94 16.59
CA VAL A 269 -11.76 -3.17 16.55
C VAL A 269 -12.44 -2.13 17.44
N TYR A 270 -13.36 -1.33 16.89
CA TYR A 270 -14.05 -0.26 17.62
C TYR A 270 -15.56 -0.53 17.67
N ASN A 271 -16.15 -0.31 18.86
CA ASN A 271 -17.60 -0.29 19.10
C ASN A 271 -18.36 -1.56 18.67
N PHE A 272 -17.68 -2.69 18.54
CA PHE A 272 -18.34 -4.00 18.45
C PHE A 272 -18.58 -4.54 19.85
N ASP A 273 -19.62 -5.35 20.02
CA ASP A 273 -19.78 -6.11 21.27
C ASP A 273 -18.59 -7.06 21.48
N GLN A 274 -18.34 -7.47 22.72
CA GLN A 274 -17.15 -8.27 23.06
C GLN A 274 -17.11 -9.61 22.34
N ASN A 275 -18.26 -10.25 22.10
CA ASN A 275 -18.32 -11.54 21.41
C ASN A 275 -17.93 -11.38 19.95
N LEU A 276 -18.56 -10.44 19.24
CA LEU A 276 -18.25 -10.15 17.85
C LEU A 276 -16.81 -9.65 17.69
N SER A 277 -16.31 -8.83 18.61
CA SER A 277 -14.91 -8.40 18.63
C SER A 277 -13.94 -9.58 18.69
N GLY A 278 -14.20 -10.54 19.59
CA GLY A 278 -13.39 -11.75 19.72
C GLY A 278 -13.44 -12.64 18.47
N ARG A 279 -14.61 -12.73 17.82
CA ARG A 279 -14.77 -13.47 16.55
C ARG A 279 -14.03 -12.79 15.41
N ILE A 280 -14.14 -11.47 15.27
CA ILE A 280 -13.39 -10.70 14.27
C ILE A 280 -11.88 -10.88 14.48
N TYR A 281 -11.40 -10.77 15.72
CA TYR A 281 -9.98 -10.95 16.03
C TYR A 281 -9.46 -12.33 15.61
N LYS A 282 -10.22 -13.40 15.93
CA LYS A 282 -9.89 -14.77 15.54
C LYS A 282 -9.90 -14.95 14.03
N ASP A 283 -10.91 -14.41 13.35
CA ASP A 283 -11.04 -14.51 11.90
C ASP A 283 -9.90 -13.79 11.17
N LEU A 284 -9.49 -12.62 11.66
CA LEU A 284 -8.37 -11.86 11.08
C LEU A 284 -7.00 -12.49 11.34
N GLN A 285 -6.87 -13.51 12.20
CA GLN A 285 -5.59 -14.23 12.37
C GLN A 285 -5.13 -14.89 11.06
N ILE A 286 -6.05 -15.18 10.13
CA ILE A 286 -5.70 -15.71 8.79
C ILE A 286 -4.86 -14.73 7.96
N MET A 287 -4.87 -13.43 8.31
CA MET A 287 -4.04 -12.42 7.64
C MET A 287 -2.59 -12.43 8.11
N LEU A 288 -2.33 -13.01 9.28
CA LEU A 288 -0.98 -13.11 9.81
C LEU A 288 -0.21 -14.15 9.00
N PRO A 289 1.09 -13.93 8.72
CA PRO A 289 1.92 -14.97 8.14
C PRO A 289 1.87 -16.22 9.04
N PRO A 290 1.92 -17.43 8.47
CA PRO A 290 2.01 -18.65 9.27
C PRO A 290 3.20 -18.53 10.22
N LYS A 291 2.99 -18.90 11.50
CA LYS A 291 4.09 -19.01 12.45
C LYS A 291 4.97 -20.18 11.97
N ASN A 292 6.13 -19.85 11.41
CA ASN A 292 7.19 -20.82 11.16
C ASN A 292 7.74 -21.35 12.49
#